data_AF-A0AAV4VEP0-F1
#
_entry.id   AF-A0AAV4VEP0-F1
#
_cell.length_a   1.000
_cell.length_b   1.000
_cell.length_c   1.000
_cell.angle_alpha   90.00
_cell.angle_beta   90.00
_cell.angle_gamma   90.00
#
_symmetry.space_group_name_H-M   'P 1'
#
loop_
_entity.id
_entity.type
_entity.pdbx_description
1 polymer ?
#
loop_
_entity_poly.entity_id
_entity_poly.type
_entity_poly.pdbx_seq_one_letter_code
_entity_poly.pdbx_strand_id
1 'polypeptide(L)' 'MQDALGIEKDVNQSLLDLHKIAGKHDDAQMCDFLESEYLTEQVEAIKKIGDYVTNLKRVGTGLGEYVFDKEFK' A
#
# COMPACT_ATOMS: atom_id res chain seq x y z
N MET A 1 -5.99 10.73 2.60
CA MET A 1 -5.28 9.91 1.58
C MET A 1 -3.78 9.92 1.74
N GLN A 2 -3.12 11.06 1.99
CA GLN A 2 -1.66 11.07 2.21
C GLN A 2 -1.26 10.27 3.45
N ASP A 3 -1.98 10.40 4.56
CA ASP A 3 -1.69 9.63 5.78
C ASP A 3 -1.89 8.12 5.56
N ALA A 4 -2.95 7.73 4.85
CA ALA A 4 -3.18 6.33 4.47
C ALA A 4 -2.02 5.76 3.65
N LEU A 5 -1.47 6.53 2.69
CA LEU A 5 -0.30 6.12 1.93
C LEU A 5 0.95 5.96 2.82
N GLY A 6 1.09 6.81 3.84
CA GLY A 6 2.15 6.68 4.84
C GLY A 6 2.03 5.39 5.63
N ILE A 7 0.84 5.12 6.17
CA ILE A 7 0.53 3.90 6.92
C ILE A 7 0.80 2.65 6.08
N GLU A 8 0.33 2.60 4.83
CA GLU A 8 0.58 1.43 3.98
C GLU A 8 2.08 1.21 3.71
N LYS A 9 2.87 2.27 3.57
CA LYS A 9 4.33 2.14 3.40
C LYS A 9 5.00 1.62 4.67
N ASP A 10 4.57 2.08 5.84
CA ASP A 10 5.10 1.62 7.13
C ASP A 10 4.76 0.16 7.41
N VAL A 11 3.54 -0.27 7.05
CA VAL A 11 3.13 -1.68 7.11
C VAL A 11 3.97 -2.53 6.15
N ASN A 12 4.16 -2.09 4.91
CA ASN A 12 5.02 -2.80 3.96
C ASN A 12 6.46 -2.95 4.46
N GLN A 13 7.01 -1.89 5.05
CA GLN A 13 8.35 -1.94 5.62
C GLN A 13 8.43 -2.96 6.76
N SER A 14 7.42 -3.00 7.63
CA SER A 14 7.33 -3.98 8.71
C SER A 14 7.24 -5.43 8.19
N LEU A 15 6.48 -5.65 7.10
CA LEU A 15 6.39 -6.96 6.44
C LEU A 15 7.72 -7.39 5.81
N LEU A 16 8.44 -6.46 5.16
CA LEU A 16 9.76 -6.73 4.62
C LEU A 16 10.79 -7.05 5.71
N ASP A 17 10.69 -6.40 6.86
CA ASP A 17 11.58 -6.68 7.99
C ASP A 17 11.26 -8.03 8.64
N LEU A 18 9.98 -8.42 8.70
CA LEU A 18 9.57 -9.76 9.11
C LEU A 18 10.07 -10.83 8.14
N HIS A 19 9.96 -10.60 6.83
CA HIS A 19 10.49 -11.49 5.79
C HIS A 19 12.01 -11.69 5.92
N LYS A 20 12.77 -10.61 6.17
CA LYS A 20 14.22 -10.72 6.46
C LYS A 20 14.50 -11.56 7.70
N ILE A 21 13.68 -11.48 8.74
CA ILE A 21 13.84 -12.30 9.94
C ILE A 21 13.57 -13.77 9.62
N ALA A 22 12.47 -14.08 8.92
CA ALA A 22 12.17 -15.44 8.48
C ALA A 22 13.32 -16.03 7.64
N GLY A 23 13.86 -15.25 6.70
CA GLY A 23 15.02 -15.65 5.89
C GLY A 23 16.30 -15.86 6.71
N LYS A 24 16.53 -15.09 7.78
CA LYS A 24 17.67 -15.32 8.69
C LYS A 24 17.55 -16.61 9.50
N HIS A 25 16.34 -17.11 9.70
CA HIS A 25 16.06 -18.34 10.42
C HIS A 25 15.83 -19.55 9.48
N ASP A 26 16.10 -19.38 8.17
CA ASP A 26 15.88 -20.39 7.13
C ASP A 26 14.43 -20.92 7.07
N ASP A 27 13.45 -20.11 7.47
CA ASP A 27 12.04 -20.47 7.41
C ASP A 27 11.46 -20.15 6.02
N ALA A 28 11.69 -21.07 5.09
CA ALA A 28 11.24 -20.93 3.71
C ALA A 28 9.71 -20.84 3.56
N GLN A 29 8.96 -21.49 4.45
CA GLN A 29 7.50 -21.49 4.38
C GLN A 29 6.92 -20.15 4.83
N MET A 30 7.48 -19.55 5.88
CA MET A 30 7.09 -18.22 6.31
C MET A 30 7.44 -17.14 5.28
N CYS A 31 8.60 -17.24 4.62
CA CYS A 31 8.96 -16.32 3.54
C CYS A 31 7.96 -16.40 2.38
N ASP A 32 7.64 -17.61 1.90
CA ASP A 32 6.67 -17.83 0.82
C ASP A 32 5.29 -17.27 1.18
N PHE A 33 4.81 -17.53 2.40
CA PHE A 33 3.54 -17.01 2.91
C PHE A 33 3.49 -15.47 2.92
N LEU A 34 4.57 -14.81 3.35
CA LEU A 34 4.64 -13.35 3.35
C LEU A 34 4.67 -12.77 1.93
N GLU A 35 5.35 -13.44 1.00
CA GLU A 35 5.44 -13.02 -0.40
C GLU A 35 4.10 -13.16 -1.14
N SER A 36 3.43 -14.32 -0.97
CA SER A 36 2.19 -14.64 -1.69
C SER A 36 0.99 -13.88 -1.16
N GLU A 37 0.81 -13.83 0.16
CA GLU A 37 -0.43 -13.32 0.76
C GLU A 37 -0.37 -11.82 1.12
N TYR A 38 0.82 -11.24 1.32
CA TYR A 38 0.91 -9.88 1.87
C TYR A 38 1.73 -8.93 1.00
N LEU A 39 2.97 -9.26 0.66
CA LEU A 39 3.89 -8.32 0.01
C LEU A 39 3.39 -7.91 -1.38
N THR A 40 2.79 -8.83 -2.14
CA THR A 40 2.21 -8.53 -3.45
C THR A 40 1.03 -7.57 -3.32
N GLU A 41 0.07 -7.88 -2.42
CA GLU A 41 -1.10 -7.04 -2.17
C GLU A 41 -0.71 -5.65 -1.67
N GLN A 42 0.33 -5.57 -0.84
CA GLN A 42 0.81 -4.32 -0.26
C GLN A 42 1.37 -3.37 -1.33
N VAL A 43 2.08 -3.89 -2.32
CA VAL A 43 2.59 -3.09 -3.45
C VAL A 43 1.42 -2.54 -4.30
N GLU A 44 0.40 -3.36 -4.54
CA GLU A 44 -0.79 -2.93 -5.27
C GLU A 44 -1.60 -1.87 -4.50
N ALA A 45 -1.77 -2.04 -3.19
CA ALA A 45 -2.43 -1.10 -2.32
C ALA A 45 -1.70 0.26 -2.28
N ILE A 46 -0.38 0.25 -2.11
CA ILE A 46 0.45 1.46 -2.14
C ILE A 46 0.29 2.19 -3.47
N LYS A 47 0.31 1.46 -4.60
CA LYS A 47 0.11 2.05 -5.92
C LYS A 47 -1.27 2.69 -6.04
N LYS A 48 -2.33 1.96 -5.68
CA LYS A 48 -3.72 2.44 -5.76
C LYS A 48 -3.92 3.72 -4.94
N ILE A 49 -3.42 3.76 -3.71
CA ILE A 49 -3.51 4.95 -2.87
C ILE A 49 -2.63 6.08 -3.42
N GLY A 50 -1.45 5.77 -3.96
CA GLY A 50 -0.58 6.75 -4.63
C GLY A 50 -1.27 7.43 -5.83
N ASP A 51 -1.99 6.66 -6.64
CA ASP A 51 -2.78 7.16 -7.76
C ASP A 51 -3.91 8.06 -7.27
N TYR A 52 -4.60 7.69 -6.19
CA TYR A 52 -5.62 8.52 -5.54
C TYR A 52 -5.06 9.83 -5.02
N VAL A 53 -3.92 9.82 -4.33
CA VAL A 53 -3.26 11.04 -3.85
C VAL A 53 -2.90 11.96 -5.03
N THR A 54 -2.40 11.40 -6.13
CA THR A 54 -2.01 12.17 -7.31
C THR A 54 -3.22 12.77 -8.01
N ASN A 55 -4.30 12.00 -8.16
CA ASN A 55 -5.55 12.47 -8.77
C ASN A 55 -6.22 13.56 -7.92
N LEU A 56 -6.29 13.39 -6.59
CA LEU A 56 -6.84 14.39 -5.67
C LEU A 56 -6.06 15.71 -5.73
N LYS A 57 -4.72 15.65 -5.79
CA LYS A 57 -3.87 16.84 -5.98
C LYS A 57 -4.14 17.54 -7.32
N ARG A 58 -4.47 16.79 -8.38
CA ARG A 58 -4.73 17.33 -9.72
C ARG A 58 -6.10 18.00 -9.82
N VAL A 59 -7.14 17.41 -9.24
CA VAL A 59 -8.51 17.94 -9.33
C VAL A 59 -8.77 19.12 -8.40
N GLY A 60 -7.97 19.27 -7.34
CA GLY A 60 -8.12 20.35 -6.37
C GLY A 60 -9.34 20.18 -5.46
N THR A 61 -9.47 21.08 -4.49
CA THR A 61 -10.50 21.00 -3.44
C THR A 61 -11.90 21.37 -3.93
N GLY A 62 -12.93 20.84 -3.28
CA GLY A 62 -14.33 21.22 -3.54
C GLY A 62 -14.97 20.36 -4.63
N LEU A 63 -15.25 20.94 -5.81
CA LEU A 63 -15.92 20.19 -6.89
C LEU A 63 -15.06 19.02 -7.40
N GLY A 64 -13.74 19.20 -7.46
CA GLY A 64 -12.81 18.16 -7.89
C GLY A 64 -12.85 16.93 -6.99
N GLU A 65 -12.84 17.12 -5.67
CA GLU A 65 -12.99 16.06 -4.67
C GLU A 65 -14.35 15.35 -4.77
N TYR A 66 -15.43 16.10 -4.95
CA TYR A 66 -16.77 15.52 -5.11
C TYR A 66 -16.88 14.63 -6.36
N VAL A 67 -16.33 15.08 -7.49
CA VAL A 67 -16.31 14.27 -8.73
C VAL A 67 -15.42 13.05 -8.54
N PHE A 68 -14.26 13.21 -7.90
CA PHE A 68 -13.38 12.08 -7.58
C PHE A 68 -14.09 11.03 -6.69
N ASP A 69 -14.80 11.44 -5.64
CA ASP A 69 -15.56 10.55 -4.76
C ASP A 69 -16.65 9.76 -5.52
N LYS A 70 -17.28 10.38 -6.52
CA LYS A 70 -18.29 9.72 -7.35
C LYS A 70 -17.74 8.71 -8.35
N GLU A 71 -16.59 8.99 -8.95
CA GLU A 71 -15.99 8.14 -9.99
C GLU A 71 -15.21 6.96 -9.40
N PHE A 72 -14.73 7.05 -8.15
CA PHE A 72 -13.88 6.04 -7.51
C PHE A 72 -14.59 5.23 -6.42
N LYS A 73 -15.91 5.13 -6.49
CA LYS A 73 -16.74 4.31 -5.60
C LYS A 73 -16.97 2.90 -6.13
#